data_AF-A0A0P8AN01-F1
#
_entry.id   AF-A0A0P8AN01-F1
#
_cell.length_a   1.000
_cell.length_b   1.000
_cell.length_c   1.000
_cell.angle_alpha   90.00
_cell.angle_beta   90.00
_cell.angle_gamma   90.00
#
_symmetry.space_group_name_H-M   'P 1'
#
loop_
_entity.id
_entity.type
_entity.pdbx_description
1 polymer ?
#
loop_
_entity_poly.entity_id
_entity_poly.type
_entity_poly.pdbx_seq_one_letter_code
_entity_poly.pdbx_strand_id
1 'polypeptide(L)'
;MNLPLMMSEPHTPRSCVNRLAPSDPLHRLVEQAYRAFDRPAPRHVPGCRCAFCADRARACMLASRGARDWTAEEVIGWFDRVSSTETGRTGLQVASRTDGAVFRFLLPRVLELLATGALPADATSGKVFSQFEPGRLRHGDRMMPRFAALLLDRALHDASWPLDVIATLRLLACGGWALPPLLQQAQADPELPACLSRAWSRVDRREALFPGTWPPGAVPLLRAGFVTSLTAERMMNFAMAEGTSYQETDAAMRAADLVLRNL
;
A
#
# COMPACT_ATOMS: atom_id res chain seq x y z
N MET A 1 -29.24 -41.80 -30.36
CA MET A 1 -29.29 -40.53 -29.62
C MET A 1 -27.88 -40.27 -29.09
N ASN A 2 -27.11 -39.39 -29.74
CA ASN A 2 -25.74 -39.06 -29.35
C ASN A 2 -25.71 -37.60 -28.89
N LEU A 3 -25.44 -37.39 -27.59
CA LEU A 3 -25.12 -36.10 -27.02
C LEU A 3 -23.66 -35.75 -27.37
N PRO A 4 -23.36 -34.58 -27.97
CA PRO A 4 -22.00 -34.19 -28.20
C PRO A 4 -21.36 -33.71 -26.89
N LEU A 5 -20.19 -34.28 -26.58
CA LEU A 5 -19.26 -33.80 -25.57
C LEU A 5 -18.95 -32.32 -25.82
N MET A 6 -19.47 -31.44 -24.96
CA MET A 6 -18.91 -30.10 -24.76
C MET A 6 -17.52 -30.27 -24.16
N MET A 7 -16.51 -30.25 -25.02
CA MET A 7 -15.14 -29.99 -24.60
C MET A 7 -15.09 -28.56 -24.07
N SER A 8 -14.93 -28.43 -22.75
CA SER A 8 -14.64 -27.16 -22.10
C SER A 8 -13.44 -26.51 -22.79
N GLU A 9 -13.64 -25.29 -23.28
CA GLU A 9 -12.60 -24.48 -23.90
C GLU A 9 -11.35 -24.39 -22.99
N PRO A 10 -10.14 -24.45 -23.55
CA PRO A 10 -8.92 -24.25 -22.77
C PRO A 10 -8.98 -22.86 -22.12
N HIS A 11 -8.86 -22.82 -20.79
CA HIS A 11 -8.79 -21.59 -20.01
C HIS A 11 -7.82 -20.61 -20.66
N THR A 12 -8.36 -19.62 -21.35
CA THR A 12 -7.62 -18.44 -21.82
C THR A 12 -6.87 -17.90 -20.60
N PRO A 13 -5.53 -17.77 -20.63
CA PRO A 13 -4.81 -17.24 -19.50
C PRO A 13 -5.38 -15.85 -19.23
N ARG A 14 -6.04 -15.67 -18.08
CA ARG A 14 -6.49 -14.35 -17.64
C ARG A 14 -5.27 -13.45 -17.69
N SER A 15 -5.24 -12.50 -18.64
CA SER A 15 -4.15 -11.54 -18.71
C SER A 15 -4.07 -10.89 -17.35
N CYS A 16 -2.93 -10.99 -16.67
CA CYS A 16 -2.79 -10.38 -15.35
C CYS A 16 -2.92 -8.87 -15.52
N VAL A 17 -4.11 -8.36 -15.21
CA VAL A 17 -4.40 -6.93 -15.10
C VAL A 17 -3.51 -6.37 -13.99
N ASN A 18 -3.10 -5.11 -14.11
CA ASN A 18 -2.21 -4.43 -13.15
C ASN A 18 -0.76 -4.94 -13.18
N ARG A 19 -0.11 -4.86 -14.34
CA ARG A 19 1.36 -4.97 -14.45
C ARG A 19 1.96 -3.60 -14.71
N LEU A 20 3.13 -3.35 -14.13
CA LEU A 20 3.86 -2.11 -14.39
C LEU A 20 4.40 -2.09 -15.82
N ALA A 21 4.18 -0.99 -16.51
CA ALA A 21 4.85 -0.74 -17.79
C ALA A 21 6.38 -0.73 -17.60
N PRO A 22 7.17 -1.20 -18.57
CA PRO A 22 8.64 -1.18 -18.47
C PRO A 22 9.25 0.22 -18.28
N SER A 23 8.53 1.26 -18.69
CA SER A 23 8.89 2.67 -18.51
C SER A 23 8.62 3.21 -17.10
N ASP A 24 7.87 2.49 -16.26
CA ASP A 24 7.54 2.93 -14.91
C ASP A 24 8.81 2.93 -14.02
N PRO A 25 9.11 4.02 -13.28
CA PRO A 25 10.24 4.10 -12.35
C PRO A 25 10.34 2.95 -11.34
N LEU A 26 9.21 2.37 -10.93
CA LEU A 26 9.14 1.26 -9.98
C LEU A 26 9.33 -0.11 -10.65
N HIS A 27 9.23 -0.21 -11.98
CA HIS A 27 9.30 -1.48 -12.71
C HIS A 27 10.58 -2.26 -12.40
N ARG A 28 11.74 -1.60 -12.42
CA ARG A 28 13.03 -2.25 -12.13
C ARG A 28 13.10 -2.80 -10.71
N LEU A 29 12.52 -2.12 -9.73
CA LEU A 29 12.50 -2.58 -8.33
C LEU A 29 11.55 -3.75 -8.15
N VAL A 30 10.41 -3.73 -8.83
CA VAL A 30 9.46 -4.86 -8.82
C VAL A 30 10.08 -6.09 -9.49
N GLU A 31 10.77 -5.95 -10.62
CA GLU A 31 11.51 -7.06 -11.23
C GLU A 31 12.63 -7.58 -10.33
N GLN A 32 13.33 -6.70 -9.62
CA GLN A 32 14.30 -7.11 -8.59
C GLN A 32 13.64 -7.87 -7.45
N ALA A 33 12.44 -7.46 -7.00
CA ALA A 33 11.69 -8.17 -5.98
C ALA A 33 11.28 -9.57 -6.48
N TYR A 34 10.79 -9.69 -7.72
CA TYR A 34 10.45 -11.00 -8.30
C TYR A 34 11.64 -11.95 -8.33
N ARG A 35 12.86 -11.44 -8.56
CA ARG A 35 14.08 -12.26 -8.51
C ARG A 35 14.53 -12.57 -7.07
N ALA A 36 14.47 -11.59 -6.17
CA ALA A 36 14.98 -11.72 -4.80
C ALA A 36 14.10 -12.61 -3.92
N PHE A 37 12.79 -12.59 -4.16
CA PHE A 37 11.81 -13.39 -3.43
C PHE A 37 11.31 -14.59 -4.25
N ASP A 38 11.99 -14.94 -5.35
CA ASP A 38 11.66 -16.14 -6.11
C ASP A 38 11.84 -17.37 -5.21
N ARG A 39 10.71 -17.99 -4.87
CA ARG A 39 10.65 -19.13 -3.96
C ARG A 39 9.52 -20.05 -4.42
N PRO A 40 9.69 -21.36 -4.23
CA PRO A 40 8.57 -22.27 -4.43
C PRO A 40 7.43 -21.87 -3.50
N ALA A 41 6.20 -22.00 -4.02
CA ALA A 41 5.01 -21.75 -3.23
C ALA A 41 5.04 -22.58 -1.93
N PRO A 42 4.68 -22.00 -0.77
CA PRO A 42 4.66 -22.73 0.49
C PRO A 42 3.80 -23.99 0.39
N ARG A 43 4.35 -25.14 0.82
CA ARG A 43 3.64 -26.42 0.82
C ARG A 43 2.62 -26.46 1.96
N HIS A 44 1.43 -26.97 1.67
CA HIS A 44 0.39 -27.22 2.67
C HIS A 44 0.76 -28.42 3.54
N VAL A 45 0.50 -28.30 4.85
CA VAL A 45 0.64 -29.40 5.83
C VAL A 45 -0.77 -29.75 6.33
N PRO A 46 -1.15 -31.04 6.40
CA PRO A 46 -2.43 -31.46 6.97
C PRO A 46 -2.64 -30.87 8.36
N GLY A 47 -3.83 -30.31 8.62
CA GLY A 47 -4.17 -29.65 9.90
C GLY A 47 -3.75 -28.18 10.03
N CYS A 48 -3.10 -27.59 9.01
CA CYS A 48 -2.78 -26.17 8.99
C CYS A 48 -4.06 -25.30 8.90
N ARG A 49 -4.14 -24.24 9.70
CA ARG A 49 -5.25 -23.28 9.74
C ARG A 49 -4.91 -21.91 9.14
N CYS A 50 -3.90 -21.85 8.26
CA CYS A 50 -3.54 -20.61 7.58
C CYS A 50 -4.67 -20.17 6.62
N ALA A 51 -4.60 -18.93 6.13
CA ALA A 51 -5.68 -18.34 5.33
C ALA A 51 -5.93 -19.09 4.02
N PHE A 52 -4.93 -19.87 3.56
CA PHE A 52 -5.02 -20.76 2.41
C PHE A 52 -5.53 -22.15 2.74
N CYS A 53 -5.05 -22.78 3.81
CA CYS A 53 -5.43 -24.17 4.13
C CYS A 53 -6.91 -24.33 4.50
N ALA A 54 -7.54 -23.25 4.98
CA ALA A 54 -8.98 -23.21 5.20
C ALA A 54 -9.81 -23.17 3.90
N ASP A 55 -9.17 -23.08 2.72
CA ASP A 55 -9.82 -23.04 1.41
C ASP A 55 -9.07 -23.91 0.39
N ARG A 56 -9.68 -25.05 0.04
CA ARG A 56 -9.09 -26.02 -0.88
C ARG A 56 -8.83 -25.44 -2.27
N ALA A 57 -9.68 -24.54 -2.78
CA ALA A 57 -9.51 -23.96 -4.11
C ALA A 57 -8.31 -23.00 -4.14
N ARG A 58 -8.15 -22.17 -3.10
CA ARG A 58 -6.99 -21.27 -2.97
C ARG A 58 -5.71 -22.04 -2.65
N ALA A 59 -5.79 -23.13 -1.89
CA ALA A 59 -4.66 -24.00 -1.65
C ALA A 59 -4.11 -24.60 -2.96
N CYS A 60 -5.00 -25.04 -3.87
CA CYS A 60 -4.64 -25.49 -5.21
C CYS A 60 -4.05 -24.37 -6.08
N MET A 61 -4.59 -23.15 -6.00
CA MET A 61 -4.05 -21.98 -6.71
C MET A 61 -2.61 -21.68 -6.27
N LEU A 62 -2.35 -21.65 -4.95
CA LEU A 62 -1.02 -21.43 -4.41
C LEU A 62 -0.01 -22.47 -4.90
N ALA A 63 -0.42 -23.73 -5.00
CA ALA A 63 0.45 -24.80 -5.47
C ALA A 63 0.72 -24.80 -6.99
N SER A 64 -0.09 -24.10 -7.79
CA SER A 64 -0.08 -24.22 -9.26
C SER A 64 0.40 -22.98 -10.01
N ARG A 65 0.57 -21.83 -9.34
CA ARG A 65 0.85 -20.54 -10.01
C ARG A 65 1.97 -19.77 -9.30
N GLY A 66 2.84 -19.13 -10.09
CA GLY A 66 3.84 -18.21 -9.56
C GLY A 66 3.20 -16.93 -9.04
N ALA A 67 3.85 -16.22 -8.12
CA ALA A 67 3.31 -14.99 -7.52
C ALA A 67 2.92 -13.93 -8.57
N ARG A 68 3.64 -13.90 -9.70
CA ARG A 68 3.42 -12.98 -10.83
C ARG A 68 2.07 -13.17 -11.53
N ASP A 69 1.47 -14.34 -11.38
CA ASP A 69 0.22 -14.68 -12.07
C ASP A 69 -1.02 -14.35 -11.22
N TRP A 70 -0.84 -13.89 -9.98
CA TRP A 70 -1.95 -13.58 -9.11
C TRP A 70 -2.62 -12.27 -9.51
N THR A 71 -3.94 -12.29 -9.61
CA THR A 71 -4.75 -11.08 -9.86
C THR A 71 -4.84 -10.22 -8.59
N ALA A 72 -5.26 -8.96 -8.75
CA ALA A 72 -5.44 -8.07 -7.61
C ALA A 72 -6.50 -8.63 -6.64
N GLU A 73 -7.60 -9.14 -7.19
CA GLU A 73 -8.72 -9.73 -6.45
C GLU A 73 -8.30 -10.97 -5.65
N GLU A 74 -7.40 -11.79 -6.20
CA GLU A 74 -6.87 -12.97 -5.52
C GLU A 74 -6.02 -12.58 -4.30
N VAL A 75 -5.15 -11.55 -4.46
CA VAL A 75 -4.32 -11.00 -3.37
C VAL A 75 -5.18 -10.32 -2.31
N ILE A 76 -6.14 -9.47 -2.71
CA ILE A 76 -7.08 -8.79 -1.80
C ILE A 76 -7.91 -9.82 -1.02
N GLY A 77 -8.47 -10.83 -1.70
CA GLY A 77 -9.22 -11.86 -1.01
C GLY A 77 -8.37 -12.73 -0.07
N TRP A 78 -7.05 -12.77 -0.24
CA TRP A 78 -6.15 -13.34 0.77
C TRP A 78 -5.94 -12.39 1.95
N PHE A 79 -5.80 -11.08 1.69
CA PHE A 79 -5.71 -10.04 2.73
C PHE A 79 -6.94 -10.05 3.65
N ASP A 80 -8.15 -10.15 3.08
CA ASP A 80 -9.39 -10.23 3.85
C ASP A 80 -9.38 -11.43 4.80
N ARG A 81 -8.93 -12.59 4.33
CA ARG A 81 -8.91 -13.82 5.15
C ARG A 81 -7.84 -13.80 6.23
N VAL A 82 -6.63 -13.34 5.90
CA VAL A 82 -5.54 -13.30 6.88
C VAL A 82 -5.82 -12.25 7.97
N SER A 83 -6.63 -11.23 7.67
CA SER A 83 -7.06 -10.20 8.62
C SER A 83 -8.41 -10.48 9.31
N SER A 84 -9.19 -11.46 8.84
CA SER A 84 -10.49 -11.83 9.43
C SER A 84 -10.36 -12.44 10.82
N THR A 85 -11.19 -11.98 11.75
CA THR A 85 -11.38 -12.58 13.08
C THR A 85 -12.42 -13.71 13.05
N GLU A 86 -13.32 -13.70 12.06
CA GLU A 86 -14.45 -14.63 11.91
C GLU A 86 -14.05 -16.06 11.54
N THR A 87 -12.83 -16.27 11.05
CA THR A 87 -12.32 -17.62 10.70
C THR A 87 -11.97 -18.48 11.93
N GLY A 88 -12.43 -18.11 13.14
CA GLY A 88 -12.08 -18.79 14.39
C GLY A 88 -10.61 -18.62 14.78
N ARG A 89 -9.94 -17.60 14.24
CA ARG A 89 -8.51 -17.33 14.43
C ARG A 89 -8.35 -16.31 15.56
N THR A 90 -8.10 -16.80 16.78
CA THR A 90 -7.84 -15.97 17.96
C THR A 90 -6.36 -16.02 18.37
N GLY A 91 -5.79 -14.89 18.77
CA GLY A 91 -4.43 -14.79 19.33
C GLY A 91 -3.29 -15.02 18.33
N LEU A 92 -2.09 -15.35 18.84
CA LEU A 92 -0.76 -15.52 18.20
C LEU A 92 -0.71 -16.35 16.88
N GLN A 93 -1.85 -16.86 16.40
CA GLN A 93 -2.06 -17.64 15.18
C GLN A 93 -2.29 -16.80 13.91
N VAL A 94 -2.48 -15.48 14.05
CA VAL A 94 -2.76 -14.57 12.94
C VAL A 94 -1.52 -14.40 12.05
N ALA A 95 -0.31 -14.45 12.61
CA ALA A 95 0.96 -14.56 11.86
C ALA A 95 1.50 -16.00 11.89
N SER A 96 0.70 -16.98 11.47
CA SER A 96 1.20 -18.35 11.35
C SER A 96 2.46 -18.36 10.47
N ARG A 97 3.44 -19.23 10.80
CA ARG A 97 4.65 -19.41 9.98
C ARG A 97 4.32 -19.58 8.50
N THR A 98 3.18 -20.20 8.20
CA THR A 98 2.67 -20.41 6.85
C THR A 98 2.15 -19.11 6.22
N ASP A 99 1.35 -18.29 6.91
CA ASP A 99 0.88 -17.01 6.34
C ASP A 99 2.05 -16.04 6.08
N GLY A 100 3.06 -16.03 6.97
CA GLY A 100 4.30 -15.27 6.73
C GLY A 100 5.09 -15.79 5.52
N ALA A 101 5.11 -17.11 5.30
CA ALA A 101 5.73 -17.69 4.11
C ALA A 101 4.96 -17.32 2.84
N VAL A 102 3.62 -17.30 2.89
CA VAL A 102 2.80 -16.91 1.74
C VAL A 102 2.92 -15.41 1.47
N PHE A 103 2.91 -14.56 2.50
CA PHE A 103 3.15 -13.13 2.32
C PHE A 103 4.48 -12.87 1.60
N ARG A 104 5.56 -13.53 2.05
CA ARG A 104 6.89 -13.41 1.41
C ARG A 104 6.90 -13.91 -0.02
N PHE A 105 6.18 -14.99 -0.32
CA PHE A 105 6.00 -15.49 -1.68
C PHE A 105 5.25 -14.48 -2.56
N LEU A 106 4.18 -13.86 -2.05
CA LEU A 106 3.37 -12.87 -2.76
C LEU A 106 3.98 -11.47 -2.77
N LEU A 107 5.01 -11.19 -1.96
CA LEU A 107 5.53 -9.84 -1.75
C LEU A 107 5.87 -9.10 -3.05
N PRO A 108 6.56 -9.69 -4.04
CA PRO A 108 6.81 -9.00 -5.31
C PRO A 108 5.53 -8.56 -6.01
N ARG A 109 4.48 -9.39 -5.94
CA ARG A 109 3.17 -9.07 -6.51
C ARG A 109 2.45 -8.01 -5.70
N VAL A 110 2.55 -8.04 -4.37
CA VAL A 110 2.02 -6.98 -3.51
C VAL A 110 2.69 -5.64 -3.84
N LEU A 111 4.01 -5.62 -4.01
CA LEU A 111 4.75 -4.41 -4.41
C LEU A 111 4.33 -3.91 -5.81
N GLU A 112 4.10 -4.83 -6.75
CA GLU A 112 3.58 -4.46 -8.07
C GLU A 112 2.18 -3.84 -7.98
N LEU A 113 1.27 -4.47 -7.23
CA LEU A 113 -0.11 -3.99 -7.05
C LEU A 113 -0.16 -2.65 -6.29
N LEU A 114 0.75 -2.44 -5.34
CA LEU A 114 0.97 -1.13 -4.72
C LEU A 114 1.39 -0.11 -5.76
N ALA A 115 2.37 -0.44 -6.61
CA ALA A 115 2.93 0.49 -7.59
C ALA A 115 1.98 0.79 -8.76
N THR A 116 0.99 -0.07 -9.04
CA THR A 116 -0.10 0.20 -10.01
C THR A 116 -1.36 0.81 -9.38
N GLY A 117 -1.48 0.81 -8.05
CA GLY A 117 -2.59 1.45 -7.33
C GLY A 117 -3.80 0.53 -7.25
N ALA A 118 -3.59 -0.75 -7.58
CA ALA A 118 -4.62 -1.78 -7.59
C ALA A 118 -4.86 -2.35 -6.18
N LEU A 119 -3.95 -2.12 -5.24
CA LEU A 119 -4.15 -2.50 -3.85
C LEU A 119 -4.87 -1.37 -3.08
N PRO A 120 -6.00 -1.63 -2.41
CA PRO A 120 -6.71 -0.62 -1.63
C PRO A 120 -5.88 -0.21 -0.40
N ALA A 121 -5.91 1.08 -0.03
CA ALA A 121 -5.31 1.56 1.24
C ALA A 121 -6.36 1.67 2.36
N ASP A 122 -7.10 0.60 2.56
CA ASP A 122 -8.12 0.48 3.61
C ASP A 122 -7.55 -0.09 4.91
N ALA A 123 -8.44 -0.35 5.87
CA ALA A 123 -8.08 -0.95 7.15
C ALA A 123 -7.52 -2.38 7.01
N THR A 124 -7.95 -3.14 5.99
CA THR A 124 -7.50 -4.51 5.73
C THR A 124 -6.04 -4.50 5.32
N SER A 125 -5.69 -3.73 4.29
CA SER A 125 -4.29 -3.57 3.86
C SER A 125 -3.41 -3.03 4.98
N GLY A 126 -3.89 -2.05 5.76
CA GLY A 126 -3.18 -1.53 6.93
C GLY A 126 -2.88 -2.60 7.99
N LYS A 127 -3.82 -3.50 8.28
CA LYS A 127 -3.62 -4.63 9.21
C LYS A 127 -2.58 -5.62 8.68
N VAL A 128 -2.69 -6.02 7.41
CA VAL A 128 -1.74 -6.96 6.78
C VAL A 128 -0.33 -6.40 6.78
N PHE A 129 -0.17 -5.11 6.47
CA PHE A 129 1.13 -4.45 6.45
C PHE A 129 1.73 -4.33 7.86
N SER A 130 0.91 -3.94 8.85
CA SER A 130 1.31 -3.92 10.27
C SER A 130 1.72 -5.31 10.79
N GLN A 131 1.12 -6.36 10.24
CA GLN A 131 1.38 -7.73 10.65
C GLN A 131 2.68 -8.30 10.07
N PHE A 132 2.95 -8.07 8.78
CA PHE A 132 4.08 -8.69 8.09
C PHE A 132 5.29 -7.77 7.91
N GLU A 133 5.11 -6.46 8.11
CA GLU A 133 6.15 -5.42 8.07
C GLU A 133 7.13 -5.58 6.90
N PRO A 134 6.65 -5.56 5.63
CA PRO A 134 7.50 -5.75 4.44
C PRO A 134 8.74 -4.83 4.41
N GLY A 135 8.65 -3.61 4.93
CA GLY A 135 9.76 -2.66 5.02
C GLY A 135 10.90 -3.09 5.95
N ARG A 136 10.66 -4.05 6.85
CA ARG A 136 11.69 -4.62 7.74
C ARG A 136 12.31 -5.91 7.20
N LEU A 137 11.81 -6.42 6.07
CA LEU A 137 12.40 -7.61 5.44
C LEU A 137 13.76 -7.26 4.83
N ARG A 138 14.82 -7.87 5.38
CA ARG A 138 16.20 -7.65 4.94
C ARG A 138 16.47 -8.39 3.62
N HIS A 139 16.19 -7.80 2.47
CA HIS A 139 16.56 -8.35 1.14
C HIS A 139 17.18 -7.27 0.26
N GLY A 140 18.52 -7.30 0.12
CA GLY A 140 19.30 -6.28 -0.58
C GLY A 140 19.20 -4.93 0.13
N ASP A 141 20.33 -4.37 0.57
CA ASP A 141 20.36 -3.28 1.56
C ASP A 141 19.64 -1.98 1.17
N ARG A 142 19.12 -1.86 -0.07
CA ARG A 142 18.52 -0.60 -0.59
C ARG A 142 17.22 -0.76 -1.38
N MET A 143 16.72 -1.96 -1.65
CA MET A 143 15.54 -2.13 -2.51
C MET A 143 14.26 -1.60 -1.85
N MET A 144 13.97 -2.04 -0.63
CA MET A 144 12.75 -1.63 0.10
C MET A 144 12.73 -0.12 0.41
N PRO A 145 13.82 0.52 0.88
CA PRO A 145 13.84 1.98 1.06
C PRO A 145 13.63 2.74 -0.24
N ARG A 146 14.25 2.31 -1.34
CA ARG A 146 14.10 2.98 -2.65
C ARG A 146 12.69 2.81 -3.22
N PHE A 147 12.06 1.66 -3.00
CA PHE A 147 10.66 1.43 -3.38
C PHE A 147 9.74 2.40 -2.63
N ALA A 148 9.90 2.54 -1.31
CA ALA A 148 9.11 3.47 -0.51
C ALA A 148 9.31 4.93 -0.94
N ALA A 149 10.55 5.33 -1.24
CA ALA A 149 10.87 6.66 -1.74
C ALA A 149 10.16 6.97 -3.07
N LEU A 150 10.19 6.03 -4.03
CA LEU A 150 9.52 6.20 -5.32
C LEU A 150 7.99 6.12 -5.22
N LEU A 151 7.46 5.32 -4.29
CA LEU A 151 6.02 5.29 -4.05
C LEU A 151 5.52 6.61 -3.43
N LEU A 152 6.30 7.19 -2.52
CA LEU A 152 6.02 8.51 -1.96
C LEU A 152 6.13 9.61 -3.02
N ASP A 153 7.16 9.56 -3.87
CA ASP A 153 7.33 10.46 -5.00
C ASP A 153 6.12 10.44 -5.95
N ARG A 154 5.58 9.24 -6.24
CA ARG A 154 4.33 9.10 -7.00
C ARG A 154 3.15 9.76 -6.31
N ALA A 155 3.00 9.58 -5.00
CA ALA A 155 1.90 10.21 -4.25
C ALA A 155 2.01 11.75 -4.18
N LEU A 156 3.20 12.31 -4.39
CA LEU A 156 3.44 13.76 -4.46
C LEU A 156 3.17 14.31 -5.86
N HIS A 157 3.54 13.59 -6.92
CA HIS A 157 3.54 14.15 -8.27
C HIS A 157 2.41 13.65 -9.18
N ASP A 158 1.79 12.50 -8.89
CA ASP A 158 0.71 11.95 -9.71
C ASP A 158 -0.65 12.21 -9.05
N ALA A 159 -1.33 13.26 -9.48
CA ALA A 159 -2.65 13.61 -8.97
C ALA A 159 -3.75 12.59 -9.34
N SER A 160 -3.51 11.74 -10.35
CA SER A 160 -4.43 10.66 -10.73
C SER A 160 -4.26 9.40 -9.89
N TRP A 161 -3.18 9.35 -9.11
CA TRP A 161 -2.88 8.25 -8.21
C TRP A 161 -3.95 8.10 -7.12
N PRO A 162 -4.47 6.88 -6.85
CA PRO A 162 -5.57 6.69 -5.91
C PRO A 162 -5.22 7.03 -4.45
N LEU A 163 -3.94 7.08 -4.09
CA LEU A 163 -3.49 7.32 -2.71
C LEU A 163 -2.90 8.72 -2.55
N ASP A 164 -3.44 9.50 -1.62
CA ASP A 164 -2.80 10.76 -1.22
C ASP A 164 -1.52 10.52 -0.39
N VAL A 165 -0.75 11.58 -0.18
CA VAL A 165 0.52 11.55 0.57
C VAL A 165 0.36 11.00 1.99
N ILE A 166 -0.75 11.31 2.67
CA ILE A 166 -1.00 10.86 4.05
C ILE A 166 -1.37 9.37 4.08
N ALA A 167 -2.21 8.92 3.15
CA ALA A 167 -2.57 7.50 2.99
C ALA A 167 -1.34 6.66 2.63
N THR A 168 -0.47 7.17 1.75
CA THR A 168 0.78 6.52 1.35
C THR A 168 1.75 6.40 2.53
N LEU A 169 1.98 7.50 3.26
CA LEU A 169 2.82 7.47 4.47
C LEU A 169 2.27 6.53 5.54
N ARG A 170 0.95 6.45 5.70
CA ARG A 170 0.30 5.51 6.64
C ARG A 170 0.58 4.07 6.26
N LEU A 171 0.38 3.72 4.99
CA LEU A 171 0.63 2.38 4.49
C LEU A 171 2.11 1.98 4.66
N LEU A 172 3.04 2.90 4.36
CA LEU A 172 4.47 2.69 4.55
C LEU A 172 4.85 2.57 6.03
N ALA A 173 4.26 3.40 6.91
CA ALA A 173 4.48 3.29 8.35
C ALA A 173 4.01 1.94 8.89
N CYS A 174 2.78 1.53 8.54
CA CYS A 174 2.24 0.21 8.89
C CYS A 174 3.13 -0.91 8.35
N GLY A 175 3.65 -0.77 7.12
CA GLY A 175 4.55 -1.76 6.53
C GLY A 175 5.94 -1.80 7.15
N GLY A 176 6.24 -0.99 8.17
CA GLY A 176 7.51 -1.01 8.89
C GLY A 176 8.65 -0.27 8.18
N TRP A 177 8.36 0.55 7.16
CA TRP A 177 9.35 1.46 6.58
C TRP A 177 9.66 2.61 7.54
N ALA A 178 10.93 3.05 7.56
CA ALA A 178 11.36 4.15 8.41
C ALA A 178 10.73 5.47 7.95
N LEU A 179 9.93 6.09 8.82
CA LEU A 179 9.29 7.38 8.54
C LEU A 179 10.27 8.56 8.41
N PRO A 180 11.31 8.74 9.26
CA PRO A 180 12.15 9.93 9.20
C PRO A 180 12.71 10.28 7.80
N PRO A 181 13.32 9.35 7.03
CA PRO A 181 13.79 9.68 5.68
C PRO A 181 12.65 9.98 4.70
N LEU A 182 11.48 9.36 4.87
CA LEU A 182 10.30 9.63 4.04
C LEU A 182 9.72 11.02 4.33
N LEU A 183 9.67 11.42 5.60
CA LEU A 183 9.24 12.76 5.98
C LEU A 183 10.21 13.82 5.46
N GLN A 184 11.52 13.57 5.56
CA GLN A 184 12.53 14.47 5.02
C GLN A 184 12.37 14.64 3.50
N GLN A 185 12.14 13.54 2.76
CA GLN A 185 11.86 13.59 1.32
C GLN A 185 10.62 14.42 1.03
N ALA A 186 9.50 14.15 1.70
CA ALA A 186 8.25 14.90 1.50
C ALA A 186 8.43 16.39 1.81
N GLN A 187 9.11 16.73 2.90
CA GLN A 187 9.34 18.13 3.30
C GLN A 187 10.20 18.91 2.30
N ALA A 188 11.18 18.24 1.67
CA ALA A 188 12.02 18.83 0.65
C ALA A 188 11.30 19.04 -0.69
N ASP A 189 10.14 18.41 -0.87
CA ASP A 189 9.40 18.43 -2.12
C ASP A 189 8.59 19.74 -2.29
N PRO A 190 8.69 20.44 -3.45
CA PRO A 190 7.94 21.66 -3.70
C PRO A 190 6.43 21.44 -3.84
N GLU A 191 5.97 20.26 -4.27
CA GLU A 191 4.55 19.92 -4.48
C GLU A 191 3.83 19.55 -3.17
N LEU A 192 4.57 19.41 -2.06
CA LEU A 192 4.01 19.05 -0.76
C LEU A 192 2.80 19.92 -0.34
N PRO A 193 2.82 21.27 -0.47
CA PRO A 193 1.70 22.11 -0.05
C PRO A 193 0.42 21.78 -0.80
N ALA A 194 0.49 21.60 -2.12
CA ALA A 194 -0.65 21.22 -2.95
C ALA A 194 -1.19 19.84 -2.55
N CYS A 195 -0.30 18.88 -2.31
CA CYS A 195 -0.66 17.53 -1.90
C CYS A 195 -1.35 17.47 -0.54
N LEU A 196 -0.79 18.14 0.47
CA LEU A 196 -1.37 18.21 1.80
C LEU A 196 -2.69 18.98 1.78
N SER A 197 -2.80 20.03 0.97
CA SER A 197 -4.05 20.78 0.77
C SER A 197 -5.16 19.87 0.24
N ARG A 198 -4.89 19.04 -0.76
CA ARG A 198 -5.84 18.01 -1.23
C ARG A 198 -6.16 16.97 -0.16
N ALA A 199 -5.17 16.51 0.59
CA ALA A 199 -5.35 15.48 1.62
C ALA A 199 -6.18 15.96 2.84
N TRP A 200 -6.05 17.23 3.21
CA TRP A 200 -6.70 17.81 4.39
C TRP A 200 -7.98 18.62 4.08
N SER A 201 -8.19 19.05 2.83
CA SER A 201 -9.41 19.76 2.43
C SER A 201 -10.61 18.87 2.12
N ARG A 202 -10.42 17.55 1.96
CA ARG A 202 -11.51 16.61 1.69
C ARG A 202 -12.56 16.64 2.81
N VAL A 203 -13.77 17.04 2.42
CA VAL A 203 -14.92 17.48 3.22
C VAL A 203 -15.48 16.33 4.05
N ASP A 204 -15.11 16.31 5.34
CA ASP A 204 -15.83 15.77 6.52
C ASP A 204 -14.89 15.51 7.71
N ARG A 205 -13.58 15.76 7.58
CA ARG A 205 -12.64 15.63 8.69
C ARG A 205 -12.68 16.84 9.61
N ARG A 206 -13.73 16.93 10.44
CA ARG A 206 -13.76 17.92 11.51
C ARG A 206 -12.65 17.76 12.56
N GLU A 207 -11.93 16.63 12.69
CA GLU A 207 -11.10 16.46 13.92
C GLU A 207 -9.73 15.75 13.78
N ALA A 208 -9.23 15.33 12.60
CA ALA A 208 -7.92 14.67 12.56
C ALA A 208 -7.09 14.93 11.28
N LEU A 209 -5.94 15.60 11.46
CA LEU A 209 -4.86 15.74 10.46
C LEU A 209 -4.31 14.38 9.97
N PHE A 210 -4.36 13.36 10.84
CA PHE A 210 -3.82 12.03 10.57
C PHE A 210 -4.89 10.96 10.85
N PRO A 211 -5.81 10.73 9.89
CA PRO A 211 -6.89 9.77 10.07
C PRO A 211 -6.40 8.32 10.08
N GLY A 212 -7.18 7.44 10.69
CA GLY A 212 -6.94 6.00 10.74
C GLY A 212 -5.92 5.58 11.80
N THR A 213 -5.61 4.29 11.83
CA THR A 213 -4.65 3.72 12.79
C THR A 213 -3.23 3.87 12.29
N TRP A 214 -2.36 4.43 13.12
CA TRP A 214 -0.93 4.58 12.87
C TRP A 214 -0.11 3.70 13.84
N PRO A 215 1.08 3.22 13.45
CA PRO A 215 1.95 2.52 14.38
C PRO A 215 2.43 3.46 15.51
N PRO A 216 2.79 2.90 16.68
CA PRO A 216 3.29 3.69 17.81
C PRO A 216 4.44 4.64 17.40
N GLY A 217 4.36 5.89 17.84
CA GLY A 217 5.38 6.92 17.55
C GLY A 217 5.29 7.61 16.19
N ALA A 218 4.44 7.14 15.25
CA ALA A 218 4.31 7.77 13.94
C ALA A 218 3.63 9.15 13.98
N VAL A 219 2.53 9.30 14.74
CA VAL A 219 1.78 10.56 14.82
C VAL A 219 2.64 11.71 15.38
N PRO A 220 3.41 11.53 16.47
CA PRO A 220 4.35 12.56 16.92
C PRO A 220 5.36 13.00 15.84
N LEU A 221 5.91 12.05 15.06
CA LEU A 221 6.84 12.37 13.97
C LEU A 221 6.15 13.16 12.84
N LEU A 222 4.92 12.78 12.47
CA LEU A 222 4.14 13.49 11.47
C LEU A 222 3.76 14.90 11.93
N ARG A 223 3.41 15.07 13.22
CA ARG A 223 3.16 16.39 13.81
C ARG A 223 4.41 17.25 13.72
N ALA A 224 5.56 16.74 14.18
CA ALA A 224 6.83 17.46 14.08
C ALA A 224 7.22 17.79 12.63
N GLY A 225 6.84 16.94 11.67
CA GLY A 225 7.16 17.11 10.25
C GLY A 225 6.25 18.09 9.50
N PHE A 226 4.93 18.00 9.70
CA PHE A 226 3.95 18.70 8.87
C PHE A 226 3.06 19.70 9.61
N VAL A 227 2.99 19.64 10.94
CA VAL A 227 2.18 20.55 11.74
C VAL A 227 3.09 21.64 12.28
N THR A 228 3.49 22.54 11.38
CA THR A 228 4.44 23.62 11.65
C THR A 228 3.99 24.91 11.00
N SER A 229 4.38 26.05 11.57
CA SER A 229 4.08 27.37 10.98
C SER A 229 4.62 27.48 9.54
N LEU A 230 5.79 26.90 9.28
CA LEU A 230 6.37 26.84 7.93
C LEU A 230 5.47 26.08 6.95
N THR A 231 4.85 24.97 7.37
CA THR A 231 3.93 24.22 6.48
C THR A 231 2.69 25.03 6.17
N ALA A 232 2.12 25.72 7.17
CA ALA A 232 0.98 26.63 6.95
C ALA A 232 1.34 27.78 6.01
N GLU A 233 2.51 28.41 6.20
CA GLU A 233 3.01 29.48 5.32
C GLU A 233 3.17 28.98 3.88
N ARG A 234 3.78 27.80 3.68
CA ARG A 234 3.91 27.21 2.34
C ARG A 234 2.57 26.95 1.66
N MET A 235 1.54 26.57 2.43
CA MET A 235 0.17 26.41 1.90
C MET A 235 -0.46 27.75 1.51
N MET A 236 -0.28 28.79 2.31
CA MET A 236 -0.75 30.14 1.96
C MET A 236 -0.05 30.66 0.70
N ASN A 237 1.27 30.46 0.59
CA ASN A 237 2.03 30.84 -0.60
C ASN A 237 1.56 30.08 -1.84
N PHE A 238 1.27 28.78 -1.73
CA PHE A 238 0.65 28.01 -2.80
C PHE A 238 -0.74 28.55 -3.19
N ALA A 239 -1.57 28.91 -2.20
CA ALA A 239 -2.89 29.48 -2.45
C ALA A 239 -2.87 30.81 -3.22
N MET A 240 -1.81 31.60 -3.03
CA MET A 240 -1.58 32.91 -3.66
C MET A 240 -0.74 32.82 -4.94
N ALA A 241 -0.21 31.65 -5.29
CA ALA A 241 0.63 31.48 -6.47
C ALA A 241 -0.17 31.69 -7.77
N GLU A 242 0.51 32.25 -8.78
CA GLU A 242 -0.08 32.41 -10.10
C GLU A 242 -0.38 31.04 -10.73
N GLY A 243 -1.60 30.85 -11.22
CA GLY A 243 -2.05 29.59 -11.82
C GLY A 243 -2.78 28.63 -10.86
N THR A 244 -2.85 28.95 -9.56
CA THR A 244 -3.64 28.16 -8.61
C THR A 244 -5.14 28.38 -8.84
N SER A 245 -5.91 27.30 -8.98
CA SER A 245 -7.36 27.38 -9.18
C SER A 245 -8.10 27.81 -7.91
N TYR A 246 -9.31 28.36 -8.04
CA TYR A 246 -10.14 28.74 -6.87
C TYR A 246 -10.35 27.58 -5.88
N GLN A 247 -10.54 26.36 -6.40
CA GLN A 247 -10.72 25.17 -5.56
C GLN A 247 -9.45 24.82 -4.78
N GLU A 248 -8.28 24.98 -5.41
CA GLU A 248 -6.98 24.74 -4.76
C GLU A 248 -6.64 25.84 -3.75
N THR A 249 -6.96 27.10 -4.05
CA THR A 249 -6.84 28.22 -3.10
C THR A 249 -7.67 27.96 -1.84
N ASP A 250 -8.96 27.63 -2.00
CA ASP A 250 -9.86 27.33 -0.88
C ASP A 250 -9.40 26.10 -0.07
N ALA A 251 -8.97 25.04 -0.75
CA ALA A 251 -8.40 23.85 -0.12
C ALA A 251 -7.14 24.17 0.70
N ALA A 252 -6.23 24.96 0.13
CA ALA A 252 -4.98 25.32 0.77
C ALA A 252 -5.16 26.25 1.96
N MET A 253 -6.04 27.25 1.86
CA MET A 253 -6.36 28.14 2.98
C MET A 253 -7.02 27.38 4.14
N ARG A 254 -7.94 26.45 3.86
CA ARG A 254 -8.52 25.58 4.90
C ARG A 254 -7.48 24.67 5.54
N ALA A 255 -6.57 24.09 4.76
CA ALA A 255 -5.51 23.25 5.27
C ALA A 255 -4.53 24.04 6.15
N ALA A 256 -4.17 25.27 5.75
CA ALA A 256 -3.31 26.15 6.52
C ALA A 256 -3.94 26.53 7.87
N ASP A 257 -5.22 26.92 7.88
CA ASP A 257 -5.96 27.20 9.11
C ASP A 257 -6.03 25.96 10.02
N LEU A 258 -6.27 24.77 9.47
CA LEU A 258 -6.26 23.53 10.23
C LEU A 258 -4.90 23.26 10.90
N VAL A 259 -3.79 23.51 10.20
CA VAL A 259 -2.44 23.39 10.76
C VAL A 259 -2.23 24.38 11.91
N LEU A 260 -2.58 25.66 11.70
CA LEU A 260 -2.39 26.72 12.71
C LEU A 260 -3.17 26.45 14.01
N ARG A 261 -4.36 25.85 13.91
CA ARG A 261 -5.16 25.45 15.09
C ARG A 261 -4.57 24.25 15.87
N ASN A 262 -3.59 23.56 15.30
CA ASN A 262 -3.03 22.31 15.82
C ASN A 262 -1.53 22.39 16.17
N LEU A 263 -0.92 23.58 16.10
CA LEU A 263 0.43 23.88 16.62
C LEU A 263 0.47 23.72 18.14
#